data_AF-A0A4R5XEF3-F1
#
_entry.id   AF-A0A4R5XEF3-F1
#
_cell.length_a   1.000
_cell.length_b   1.000
_cell.length_c   1.000
_cell.angle_alpha   90.00
_cell.angle_beta   90.00
_cell.angle_gamma   90.00
#
_symmetry.space_group_name_H-M   'P 1'
#
loop_
_entity.id
_entity.type
_entity.pdbx_description
1 polymer ?
#
loop_
_entity_poly.entity_id
_entity_poly.type
_entity_poly.pdbx_seq_one_letter_code
_entity_poly.pdbx_strand_id
1 'polypeptide(L)'
;MVEDIEKEYNESLHEGTASASITSDPHESTSDDDEFSKLENEMDNDFDLGALREKRMEELKREMARAKDLQKQDHGRVSEMTNEKEVIHMSAKEKRCVIHFYHRDFRRCAIMNKHLDVIAPKYLGTKFIRVLVENVPWLVEKLSIQVLPCVVCFVDGVSKDRLIGFEELGNDDAFDTATLELRLQLSGVVEKQSTIPLRSMYTDSMSSAARSGIRSRTDDSDLDDD
;
A
#
# COMPACT_ATOMS: atom_id res chain seq x y z
N MET A 1 -45.78 45.22 -30.67
CA MET A 1 -45.53 44.96 -29.23
C MET A 1 -44.12 44.45 -29.13
N VAL A 2 -43.12 45.22 -28.73
CA VAL A 2 -43.00 46.62 -28.30
C VAL A 2 -41.47 46.70 -28.23
N GLU A 3 -40.74 47.37 -29.13
CA GLU A 3 -40.62 48.82 -29.15
C GLU A 3 -40.87 49.38 -27.76
N ASP A 4 -39.88 49.26 -26.87
CA ASP A 4 -39.60 50.12 -25.70
C ASP A 4 -38.30 49.70 -24.97
N ILE A 5 -37.26 49.34 -25.75
CA ILE A 5 -35.89 49.71 -25.40
C ILE A 5 -35.73 51.12 -26.01
N GLU A 6 -35.27 52.11 -25.23
CA GLU A 6 -34.92 53.50 -25.65
C GLU A 6 -35.99 54.62 -25.61
N LYS A 7 -36.80 54.67 -24.56
CA LYS A 7 -37.34 55.91 -23.97
C LYS A 7 -37.41 55.67 -22.46
N GLU A 8 -36.89 56.45 -21.54
CA GLU A 8 -36.32 57.78 -21.43
C GLU A 8 -35.39 57.60 -20.21
N TYR A 9 -34.10 57.93 -20.20
CA TYR A 9 -33.53 59.12 -20.81
C TYR A 9 -34.34 60.38 -20.48
N ASN A 10 -34.91 60.49 -19.27
CA ASN A 10 -35.30 61.76 -18.64
C ASN A 10 -35.98 61.59 -17.26
N GLU A 11 -35.23 61.11 -16.28
CA GLU A 11 -35.31 61.70 -14.94
C GLU A 11 -33.86 61.94 -14.50
N SER A 12 -33.19 62.83 -15.23
CA SER A 12 -32.99 64.22 -14.79
C SER A 12 -32.27 64.24 -13.43
N LEU A 13 -30.94 64.27 -13.44
CA LEU A 13 -30.16 65.51 -13.51
C LEU A 13 -30.35 66.40 -12.27
N HIS A 14 -29.20 66.83 -11.76
CA HIS A 14 -28.95 67.99 -10.88
C HIS A 14 -29.24 67.72 -9.40
N GLU A 15 -28.36 67.97 -8.43
CA GLU A 15 -27.16 68.79 -8.24
C GLU A 15 -26.41 68.13 -7.04
N GLY A 16 -25.14 68.29 -6.74
CA GLY A 16 -24.20 69.36 -7.00
C GLY A 16 -22.96 69.14 -6.13
N THR A 17 -21.81 69.49 -6.69
CA THR A 17 -20.73 70.27 -6.05
C THR A 17 -20.06 69.78 -4.75
N ALA A 18 -18.83 69.32 -4.94
CA ALA A 18 -17.60 69.96 -4.43
C ALA A 18 -17.16 69.84 -2.95
N SER A 19 -15.82 69.74 -2.87
CA SER A 19 -14.90 69.94 -1.74
C SER A 19 -14.59 68.67 -0.92
N ALA A 20 -13.35 68.33 -0.58
CA ALA A 20 -12.14 69.17 -0.52
C ALA A 20 -10.86 68.34 -0.80
N SER A 21 -9.86 69.07 -1.29
CA SER A 21 -8.50 68.63 -1.58
C SER A 21 -7.57 68.96 -0.39
N ILE A 22 -6.59 68.07 -0.14
CA ILE A 22 -5.19 68.34 0.31
C ILE A 22 -5.08 68.85 1.78
N THR A 23 -4.33 68.23 2.69
CA THR A 23 -2.86 68.33 2.81
C THR A 23 -2.24 67.17 3.60
N SER A 24 -1.06 66.78 3.14
CA SER A 24 -0.03 65.88 3.69
C SER A 24 0.54 66.27 5.05
N ASP A 25 0.90 65.28 5.88
CA ASP A 25 2.25 65.12 6.47
C ASP A 25 2.40 63.74 7.20
N PRO A 26 3.62 63.27 7.53
CA PRO A 26 4.14 61.96 7.13
C PRO A 26 4.12 60.91 8.26
N HIS A 27 3.85 59.64 7.93
CA HIS A 27 3.92 58.55 8.90
C HIS A 27 5.29 57.86 8.88
N GLU A 28 5.88 57.81 10.07
CA GLU A 28 7.11 57.18 10.47
C GLU A 28 7.22 55.71 10.04
N SER A 29 8.44 55.38 9.62
CA SER A 29 8.97 54.06 9.37
C SER A 29 9.27 53.33 10.68
N THR A 30 8.30 52.63 11.27
CA THR A 30 8.54 51.60 12.31
C THR A 30 7.37 50.63 12.37
N SER A 31 7.34 49.60 11.52
CA SER A 31 6.40 48.48 11.71
C SER A 31 6.81 47.23 10.93
N ASP A 32 7.46 47.40 9.77
CA ASP A 32 7.70 46.27 8.87
C ASP A 32 8.81 45.33 9.37
N ASP A 33 9.85 45.83 10.06
CA ASP A 33 10.96 45.02 10.58
C ASP A 33 10.56 44.13 11.77
N ASP A 34 9.65 44.61 12.62
CA ASP A 34 9.12 43.84 13.76
C ASP A 34 8.11 42.78 13.31
N GLU A 35 7.38 43.04 12.22
CA GLU A 35 6.45 42.09 11.61
C GLU A 35 7.19 41.03 10.79
N PHE A 36 8.27 41.40 10.08
CA PHE A 36 9.19 40.46 9.42
C PHE A 36 9.92 39.58 10.43
N SER A 37 10.42 40.16 11.52
CA SER A 37 11.11 39.40 12.58
C SER A 37 10.17 38.45 13.32
N LYS A 38 8.88 38.80 13.46
CA LYS A 38 7.87 37.89 14.02
C LYS A 38 7.56 36.76 13.06
N LEU A 39 7.41 37.03 11.76
CA LEU A 39 7.16 36.01 10.74
C LEU A 39 8.36 35.06 10.59
N GLU A 40 9.59 35.57 10.65
CA GLU A 40 10.82 34.77 10.59
C GLU A 40 10.98 33.88 11.84
N ASN A 41 10.67 34.40 13.03
CA ASN A 41 10.61 33.60 14.25
C ASN A 41 9.42 32.61 14.25
N GLU A 42 8.28 32.91 13.64
CA GLU A 42 7.16 31.97 13.53
C GLU A 42 7.49 30.84 12.55
N MET A 43 8.21 31.13 11.46
CA MET A 43 8.68 30.12 10.49
C MET A 43 9.79 29.23 11.07
N ASP A 44 10.67 29.76 11.93
CA ASP A 44 11.70 28.98 12.63
C ASP A 44 11.12 28.14 13.79
N ASN A 45 9.94 28.51 14.32
CA ASN A 45 9.27 27.81 15.42
C ASN A 45 8.13 26.86 14.98
N ASP A 46 7.59 26.96 13.77
CA ASP A 46 6.36 26.23 13.35
C ASP A 46 6.58 25.04 12.41
N PHE A 47 7.81 24.61 12.15
CA PHE A 47 7.98 23.31 11.51
C PHE A 47 9.26 22.65 11.97
N ASP A 48 9.11 21.71 12.89
CA ASP A 48 10.12 20.71 13.25
C ASP A 48 10.36 19.76 12.06
N LEU A 49 10.76 20.33 10.92
CA LEU A 49 11.18 19.67 9.68
C LEU A 49 12.33 18.72 10.00
N GLY A 50 13.15 19.04 11.01
CA GLY A 50 14.16 18.18 11.60
C GLY A 50 13.57 16.90 12.17
N ALA A 51 12.72 16.97 13.20
CA ALA A 51 12.15 15.78 13.82
C ALA A 51 11.16 15.05 12.90
N LEU A 52 10.43 15.74 12.02
CA LEU A 52 9.57 15.09 11.03
C LEU A 52 10.40 14.31 9.99
N ARG A 53 11.53 14.88 9.56
CA ARG A 53 12.48 14.20 8.66
C ARG A 53 13.18 13.04 9.35
N GLU A 54 13.56 13.21 10.62
CA GLU A 54 14.14 12.13 11.44
C GLU A 54 13.13 11.00 11.64
N LYS A 55 11.88 11.31 12.00
CA LYS A 55 10.81 10.32 12.17
C LYS A 55 10.52 9.55 10.88
N ARG A 56 10.44 10.24 9.73
CA ARG A 56 10.28 9.58 8.42
C ARG A 56 11.49 8.73 8.05
N MET A 57 12.70 9.20 8.32
CA MET A 57 13.93 8.43 8.07
C MET A 57 14.00 7.19 8.96
N GLU A 58 13.56 7.29 10.21
CA GLU A 58 13.50 6.16 11.14
C GLU A 58 12.44 5.14 10.74
N GLU A 59 11.24 5.59 10.33
CA GLU A 59 10.18 4.71 9.80
C GLU A 59 10.66 3.95 8.56
N LEU A 60 11.28 4.65 7.60
CA LEU A 60 11.83 4.03 6.38
C LEU A 60 12.95 3.03 6.72
N LYS A 61 13.85 3.39 7.65
CA LYS A 61 14.94 2.51 8.10
C LYS A 61 14.39 1.26 8.78
N ARG A 62 13.33 1.40 9.59
CA ARG A 62 12.65 0.28 10.27
C ARG A 62 11.97 -0.64 9.28
N GLU A 63 11.32 -0.09 8.26
CA GLU A 63 10.70 -0.88 7.19
C GLU A 63 11.74 -1.62 6.35
N MET A 64 12.83 -0.95 5.95
CA MET A 64 13.95 -1.58 5.24
C MET A 64 14.63 -2.67 6.07
N ALA A 65 14.80 -2.47 7.38
CA ALA A 65 15.36 -3.48 8.28
C ALA A 65 14.45 -4.72 8.34
N ARG A 66 13.13 -4.53 8.51
CA ARG A 66 12.15 -5.64 8.49
C ARG A 66 12.19 -6.40 7.17
N ALA A 67 12.19 -5.71 6.03
CA ALA A 67 12.25 -6.36 4.72
C ALA A 67 13.54 -7.19 4.53
N LYS A 68 14.69 -6.66 4.99
CA LYS A 68 15.97 -7.38 4.97
C LYS A 68 15.98 -8.59 5.91
N ASP A 69 15.38 -8.47 7.09
CA ASP A 69 15.32 -9.57 8.06
C ASP A 69 14.39 -10.69 7.60
N LEU A 70 13.27 -10.35 6.94
CA LEU A 70 12.39 -11.32 6.30
C LEU A 70 13.11 -12.08 5.17
N GLN A 71 13.87 -11.38 4.32
CA GLN A 71 14.68 -12.06 3.30
C GLN A 71 15.75 -13.01 3.91
N LYS A 72 16.34 -12.64 5.05
CA LYS A 72 17.35 -13.48 5.72
C LYS A 72 16.76 -14.72 6.41
N GLN A 73 15.50 -14.65 6.87
CA GLN A 73 14.84 -15.72 7.62
C GLN A 73 14.17 -16.77 6.74
N ASP A 74 14.58 -16.85 5.48
CA ASP A 74 14.06 -17.81 4.53
C ASP A 74 12.54 -17.68 4.29
N HIS A 75 12.06 -16.44 4.20
CA HIS A 75 10.70 -16.17 3.74
C HIS A 75 10.67 -16.24 2.21
N GLY A 76 9.56 -16.72 1.64
CA GLY A 76 9.42 -16.88 0.19
C GLY A 76 9.74 -18.26 -0.37
N ARG A 77 10.06 -19.25 0.48
CA ARG A 77 10.09 -20.68 0.10
C ARG A 77 9.44 -21.54 1.17
N VAL A 78 9.14 -22.79 0.82
CA VAL A 78 8.67 -23.79 1.77
C VAL A 78 9.89 -24.45 2.43
N SER A 79 10.07 -24.23 3.73
CA SER A 79 11.15 -24.88 4.50
C SER A 79 10.67 -26.24 5.02
N GLU A 80 11.49 -27.28 4.90
CA GLU A 80 11.22 -28.58 5.53
C GLU A 80 11.82 -28.60 6.93
N MET A 81 11.01 -28.97 7.93
CA MET A 81 11.45 -29.06 9.32
C MET A 81 11.22 -30.47 9.85
N THR A 82 12.23 -30.99 10.55
CA THR A 82 12.22 -32.33 11.14
C THR A 82 12.08 -32.29 12.65
N ASN A 83 12.35 -31.14 13.29
CA ASN A 83 12.30 -31.00 14.74
C ASN A 83 10.96 -30.43 15.19
N GLU A 84 10.20 -31.23 15.94
CA GLU A 84 8.88 -30.85 16.44
C GLU A 84 8.87 -29.57 17.29
N LYS A 85 9.87 -29.39 18.18
CA LYS A 85 9.95 -28.19 19.03
C LYS A 85 10.16 -26.93 18.19
N GLU A 86 10.94 -27.05 17.12
CA GLU A 86 11.21 -25.95 16.22
C GLU A 86 9.96 -25.55 15.43
N VAL A 87 9.17 -26.53 14.99
CA VAL A 87 7.88 -26.28 14.30
C VAL A 87 6.92 -25.52 15.21
N ILE A 88 6.80 -25.94 16.47
CA ILE A 88 5.97 -25.24 17.47
C ILE A 88 6.50 -23.83 17.71
N HIS A 89 7.81 -23.68 17.90
CA HIS A 89 8.44 -22.38 18.11
C HIS A 89 8.18 -21.42 16.95
N MET A 90 8.35 -21.90 15.71
CA MET A 90 8.09 -21.10 14.50
C MET A 90 6.61 -20.70 14.39
N SER A 91 5.68 -21.62 14.69
CA SER A 91 4.24 -21.33 14.67
C SER A 91 3.82 -20.21 15.64
N ALA A 92 4.55 -20.08 16.76
CA ALA A 92 4.30 -19.07 17.78
C ALA A 92 5.08 -17.76 17.55
N LYS A 93 6.28 -17.85 16.96
CA LYS A 93 7.15 -16.70 16.70
C LYS A 93 6.71 -15.90 15.47
N GLU A 94 6.32 -16.58 14.40
CA GLU A 94 5.96 -15.93 13.16
C GLU A 94 4.54 -15.37 13.22
N LYS A 95 4.37 -14.16 12.69
CA LYS A 95 3.06 -13.50 12.64
C LYS A 95 2.04 -14.31 11.85
N ARG A 96 2.48 -14.92 10.74
CA ARG A 96 1.66 -15.78 9.88
C ARG A 96 2.48 -17.00 9.49
N CYS A 97 1.92 -18.17 9.74
CA CYS A 97 2.59 -19.42 9.48
C CYS A 97 1.61 -20.45 8.89
N VAL A 98 2.04 -21.12 7.82
CA VAL A 98 1.33 -22.23 7.19
C VAL A 98 2.16 -23.48 7.38
N ILE A 99 1.58 -24.51 8.00
CA ILE A 99 2.26 -25.78 8.26
C ILE A 99 1.54 -26.89 7.49
N HIS A 100 2.23 -27.48 6.53
CA HIS A 100 1.77 -28.66 5.82
C HIS A 100 2.31 -29.95 6.46
N PHE A 101 1.41 -30.74 7.03
CA PHE A 101 1.67 -32.09 7.49
C PHE A 101 1.52 -33.07 6.33
N TYR A 102 2.57 -33.84 6.06
CA TYR A 102 2.63 -34.70 4.89
C TYR A 102 3.29 -36.06 5.15
N HIS A 103 3.06 -36.99 4.22
CA HIS A 103 3.71 -38.29 4.18
C HIS A 103 4.28 -38.53 2.77
N ARG A 104 5.44 -39.20 2.68
CA ARG A 104 6.17 -39.38 1.39
C ARG A 104 5.41 -40.25 0.40
N ASP A 105 4.72 -41.27 0.91
CA ASP A 105 3.98 -42.23 0.07
C ASP A 105 2.66 -41.70 -0.49
N PHE A 106 2.21 -40.52 -0.05
CA PHE A 106 0.88 -40.01 -0.37
C PHE A 106 0.97 -39.06 -1.56
N ARG A 107 0.48 -39.49 -2.74
CA ARG A 107 0.47 -38.67 -3.97
C ARG A 107 -0.13 -37.27 -3.77
N ARG A 108 -1.24 -37.18 -3.03
CA ARG A 108 -1.91 -35.90 -2.73
C ARG A 108 -1.03 -34.93 -1.92
N CYS A 109 -0.15 -35.45 -1.07
CA CYS A 109 0.85 -34.62 -0.39
C CYS A 109 1.86 -34.00 -1.36
N ALA A 110 2.32 -34.79 -2.35
CA ALA A 110 3.22 -34.27 -3.38
C ALA A 110 2.56 -33.17 -4.24
N ILE A 111 1.26 -33.28 -4.50
CA ILE A 111 0.49 -32.24 -5.21
C ILE A 111 0.42 -30.97 -4.35
N MET A 112 0.04 -31.08 -3.07
CA MET A 112 -0.03 -29.95 -2.15
C MET A 112 1.33 -29.21 -2.03
N ASN A 113 2.43 -29.96 -1.92
CA ASN A 113 3.78 -29.40 -1.92
C ASN A 113 4.05 -28.51 -3.15
N LYS A 114 3.71 -28.99 -4.37
CA LYS A 114 3.91 -28.22 -5.61
C LYS A 114 3.15 -26.90 -5.60
N HIS A 115 1.90 -26.89 -5.13
CA HIS A 115 1.13 -25.64 -5.06
C HIS A 115 1.71 -24.68 -4.02
N LEU A 116 2.10 -25.18 -2.84
CA LEU A 116 2.72 -24.34 -1.81
C LEU A 116 4.07 -23.76 -2.26
N ASP A 117 4.87 -24.51 -3.02
CA ASP A 117 6.14 -24.02 -3.59
C ASP A 117 5.92 -22.86 -4.58
N VAL A 118 4.78 -22.83 -5.29
CA VAL A 118 4.40 -21.72 -6.18
C VAL A 118 3.83 -20.52 -5.42
N ILE A 119 3.14 -20.77 -4.29
CA ILE A 119 2.49 -19.74 -3.48
C ILE A 119 3.50 -19.02 -2.60
N ALA A 120 4.42 -19.74 -1.96
CA ALA A 120 5.34 -19.18 -0.95
C ALA A 120 6.12 -17.94 -1.43
N PRO A 121 6.69 -17.90 -2.65
CA PRO A 121 7.42 -16.72 -3.15
C PRO A 121 6.56 -15.46 -3.26
N LYS A 122 5.24 -15.59 -3.41
CA LYS A 122 4.32 -14.45 -3.53
C LYS A 122 4.04 -13.78 -2.18
N TYR A 123 4.25 -14.49 -1.07
CA TYR A 123 3.82 -14.07 0.26
C TYR A 123 4.97 -14.09 1.27
N LEU A 124 5.91 -13.14 1.10
CA LEU A 124 7.08 -13.00 1.98
C LEU A 124 6.73 -12.65 3.44
N GLY A 125 5.49 -12.21 3.71
CA GLY A 125 5.00 -11.96 5.07
C GLY A 125 4.44 -13.21 5.76
N THR A 126 4.55 -14.38 5.14
CA THR A 126 4.02 -15.66 5.65
C THR A 126 5.10 -16.73 5.60
N LYS A 127 5.32 -17.41 6.72
CA LYS A 127 6.26 -18.53 6.78
C LYS A 127 5.57 -19.81 6.34
N PHE A 128 6.10 -20.46 5.30
CA PHE A 128 5.62 -21.76 4.83
C PHE A 128 6.55 -22.86 5.29
N ILE A 129 5.98 -23.87 5.96
CA ILE A 129 6.72 -25.00 6.51
C ILE A 129 6.02 -26.28 6.06
N ARG A 130 6.80 -27.32 5.76
CA ARG A 130 6.31 -28.68 5.62
C ARG A 130 6.99 -29.61 6.60
N VAL A 131 6.24 -30.57 7.14
CA VAL A 131 6.71 -31.51 8.16
C VAL A 131 6.22 -32.92 7.85
N LEU A 132 7.14 -33.88 7.95
CA LEU A 132 6.80 -35.29 7.87
C LEU A 132 6.09 -35.71 9.15
N VAL A 133 4.91 -36.31 9.03
CA VAL A 133 4.13 -36.75 10.20
C VAL A 133 4.89 -37.72 11.10
N GLU A 134 5.79 -38.53 10.53
CA GLU A 134 6.66 -39.46 11.27
C GLU A 134 7.66 -38.74 12.20
N ASN A 135 8.05 -37.51 11.88
CA ASN A 135 9.01 -36.73 12.65
C ASN A 135 8.36 -35.92 13.79
N VAL A 136 7.04 -35.69 13.72
CA VAL A 136 6.30 -34.82 14.65
C VAL A 136 5.04 -35.51 15.24
N PRO A 137 5.18 -36.71 15.83
CA PRO A 137 4.04 -37.52 16.26
C PRO A 137 3.20 -36.86 17.36
N TRP A 138 3.82 -36.12 18.30
CA TRP A 138 3.09 -35.45 19.36
C TRP A 138 2.27 -34.29 18.81
N LEU A 139 2.80 -33.55 17.84
CA LEU A 139 2.07 -32.45 17.20
C LEU A 139 0.89 -32.97 16.36
N VAL A 140 1.08 -34.10 15.66
CA VAL A 140 0.02 -34.81 14.92
C VAL A 140 -1.11 -35.23 15.87
N GLU A 141 -0.78 -35.80 17.02
CA GLU A 141 -1.76 -36.17 18.05
C GLU A 141 -2.46 -34.94 18.64
N LYS A 142 -1.67 -33.93 19.05
CA LYS A 142 -2.16 -32.71 19.68
C LYS A 142 -3.10 -31.91 18.78
N LEU A 143 -2.82 -31.89 17.48
CA LEU A 143 -3.66 -31.27 16.46
C LEU A 143 -4.70 -32.25 15.90
N SER A 144 -4.76 -33.49 16.36
CA SER A 144 -5.71 -34.52 15.89
C SER A 144 -5.74 -34.65 14.37
N ILE A 145 -4.56 -34.76 13.75
CA ILE A 145 -4.40 -34.91 12.31
C ILE A 145 -4.62 -36.37 11.94
N GLN A 146 -5.75 -36.67 11.30
CA GLN A 146 -6.14 -38.03 10.91
C GLN A 146 -6.06 -38.28 9.40
N VAL A 147 -6.15 -37.22 8.59
CA VAL A 147 -6.21 -37.29 7.13
C VAL A 147 -5.10 -36.43 6.54
N LEU A 148 -4.46 -36.93 5.49
CA LEU A 148 -3.37 -36.25 4.78
C LEU A 148 -3.73 -36.04 3.30
N PRO A 149 -3.27 -34.94 2.66
CA PRO A 149 -2.52 -33.82 3.26
C PRO A 149 -3.36 -33.00 4.25
N CYS A 150 -2.71 -32.45 5.29
CA CYS A 150 -3.35 -31.50 6.19
C CYS A 150 -2.52 -30.22 6.25
N VAL A 151 -3.14 -29.07 6.03
CA VAL A 151 -2.50 -27.75 6.13
C VAL A 151 -3.15 -26.98 7.26
N VAL A 152 -2.37 -26.51 8.22
CA VAL A 152 -2.86 -25.73 9.35
C VAL A 152 -2.31 -24.32 9.26
N CYS A 153 -3.20 -23.34 9.39
CA CYS A 153 -2.88 -21.93 9.30
C CYS A 153 -2.86 -21.31 10.69
N PHE A 154 -1.76 -20.64 11.01
CA PHE A 154 -1.53 -19.92 12.26
C PHE A 154 -1.39 -18.44 12.00
N VAL A 155 -2.06 -17.62 12.80
CA VAL A 155 -1.90 -16.16 12.82
C VAL A 155 -1.73 -15.73 14.26
N ASP A 156 -0.65 -15.02 14.55
CA ASP A 156 -0.25 -14.57 15.88
C ASP A 156 -0.21 -15.72 16.91
N GLY A 157 0.35 -16.87 16.52
CA GLY A 157 0.46 -18.06 17.36
C GLY A 157 -0.83 -18.84 17.60
N VAL A 158 -1.95 -18.42 17.02
CA VAL A 158 -3.27 -19.08 17.15
C VAL A 158 -3.64 -19.78 15.85
N SER A 159 -4.10 -21.03 15.93
CA SER A 159 -4.65 -21.75 14.78
C SER A 159 -5.94 -21.07 14.34
N LYS A 160 -5.93 -20.51 13.13
CA LYS A 160 -7.09 -19.82 12.54
C LYS A 160 -7.93 -20.74 11.67
N ASP A 161 -7.28 -21.68 11.01
CA ASP A 161 -7.90 -22.46 9.97
C ASP A 161 -7.13 -23.76 9.68
N ARG A 162 -7.83 -24.72 9.06
CA ARG A 162 -7.29 -26.02 8.68
C ARG A 162 -7.92 -26.49 7.39
N LEU A 163 -7.06 -26.96 6.48
CA LEU A 163 -7.43 -27.62 5.24
C LEU A 163 -7.14 -29.11 5.36
N ILE A 164 -8.16 -29.93 5.17
CA ILE A 164 -8.07 -31.38 5.25
C ILE A 164 -8.27 -31.98 3.86
N GLY A 165 -7.27 -32.70 3.37
CA GLY A 165 -7.29 -33.28 2.04
C GLY A 165 -7.52 -32.21 0.96
N PHE A 166 -8.35 -32.54 -0.02
CA PHE A 166 -8.76 -31.64 -1.11
C PHE A 166 -10.26 -31.35 -1.07
N GLU A 167 -10.96 -31.65 0.04
CA GLU A 167 -12.43 -31.54 0.13
C GLU A 167 -12.92 -30.13 -0.21
N GLU A 168 -12.23 -29.11 0.30
CA GLU A 168 -12.52 -27.69 0.07
C GLU A 168 -11.91 -27.15 -1.24
N LEU A 169 -11.18 -27.97 -1.97
CA LEU A 169 -10.52 -27.63 -3.24
C LEU A 169 -11.20 -28.31 -4.44
N GLY A 170 -12.40 -28.86 -4.25
CA GLY A 170 -13.17 -29.59 -5.26
C GLY A 170 -12.94 -31.10 -5.27
N ASN A 171 -12.16 -31.63 -4.32
CA ASN A 171 -11.80 -33.03 -4.15
C ASN A 171 -11.16 -33.69 -5.40
N ASP A 172 -10.60 -32.87 -6.27
CA ASP A 172 -9.85 -33.29 -7.44
C ASP A 172 -8.34 -33.17 -7.17
N ASP A 173 -7.55 -34.06 -7.77
CA ASP A 173 -6.09 -34.02 -7.74
C ASP A 173 -5.52 -32.96 -8.71
N ALA A 174 -6.36 -32.40 -9.59
CA ALA A 174 -6.00 -31.42 -10.62
C ALA A 174 -6.53 -29.99 -10.34
N PHE A 175 -6.69 -29.60 -9.07
CA PHE A 175 -7.14 -28.25 -8.73
C PHE A 175 -6.10 -27.17 -9.07
N ASP A 176 -6.58 -25.96 -9.39
CA ASP A 176 -5.71 -24.83 -9.71
C ASP A 176 -5.02 -24.25 -8.47
N THR A 177 -3.76 -23.83 -8.61
CA THR A 177 -3.03 -23.11 -7.53
C THR A 177 -3.81 -21.90 -7.02
N ALA A 178 -4.56 -21.23 -7.90
CA ALA A 178 -5.40 -20.09 -7.55
C ALA A 178 -6.49 -20.45 -6.52
N THR A 179 -7.03 -21.67 -6.56
CA THR A 179 -8.04 -22.16 -5.61
C THR A 179 -7.45 -22.29 -4.20
N LEU A 180 -6.27 -22.91 -4.09
CA LEU A 180 -5.57 -23.00 -2.80
C LEU A 180 -5.14 -21.61 -2.29
N GLU A 181 -4.64 -20.76 -3.19
CA GLU A 181 -4.24 -19.39 -2.85
C GLU A 181 -5.42 -18.58 -2.31
N LEU A 182 -6.58 -18.63 -2.97
CA LEU A 182 -7.80 -18.00 -2.49
C LEU A 182 -8.21 -18.55 -1.13
N ARG A 183 -8.13 -19.87 -0.93
CA ARG A 183 -8.51 -20.49 0.33
C ARG A 183 -7.61 -20.09 1.49
N LEU A 184 -6.32 -19.92 1.25
CA LEU A 184 -5.37 -19.36 2.22
C LEU A 184 -5.65 -17.88 2.48
N GLN A 185 -6.02 -17.08 1.46
CA GLN A 185 -6.41 -15.68 1.65
C GLN A 185 -7.65 -15.55 2.54
N LEU A 186 -8.65 -16.41 2.34
CA LEU A 186 -9.87 -16.43 3.16
C LEU A 186 -9.58 -16.74 4.64
N SER A 187 -8.53 -17.53 4.92
CA SER A 187 -8.08 -17.79 6.29
C SER A 187 -7.39 -16.61 6.97
N GLY A 188 -7.00 -15.58 6.19
CA GLY A 188 -6.21 -14.44 6.65
C GLY A 188 -4.72 -14.74 6.89
N VAL A 189 -4.26 -15.97 6.58
CA VAL A 189 -2.85 -16.36 6.73
C VAL A 189 -1.96 -15.78 5.64
N VAL A 190 -2.51 -15.40 4.49
CA VAL A 190 -1.81 -14.65 3.45
C VAL A 190 -2.58 -13.37 3.14
N GLU A 191 -1.86 -12.26 2.93
CA GLU A 191 -2.47 -10.98 2.60
C GLU A 191 -2.68 -10.86 1.10
N LYS A 192 -3.83 -10.36 0.66
CA LYS A 192 -4.06 -10.04 -0.75
C LYS A 192 -3.01 -9.01 -1.21
N GLN A 193 -2.24 -9.34 -2.24
CA GLN A 193 -1.34 -8.36 -2.86
C GLN A 193 -2.19 -7.19 -3.36
N SER A 194 -2.04 -6.02 -2.75
CA SER A 194 -2.63 -4.80 -3.28
C SER A 194 -1.93 -4.49 -4.60
N THR A 195 -2.57 -4.76 -5.72
CA THR A 195 -2.15 -4.20 -7.00
C THR A 195 -2.22 -2.69 -6.84
N ILE A 196 -1.11 -2.02 -6.57
CA ILE A 196 -1.05 -0.56 -6.68
C ILE A 196 -1.25 -0.31 -8.18
N PRO A 197 -2.38 0.27 -8.62
CA PRO A 197 -2.52 0.59 -10.02
C PRO A 197 -1.48 1.68 -10.33
N LEU A 198 -0.48 1.33 -11.14
CA LEU A 198 0.58 2.22 -11.63
C LEU A 198 0.05 3.52 -12.29
N ARG A 199 -1.26 3.58 -12.54
CA ARG A 199 -1.95 4.71 -13.17
C ARG A 199 -1.99 5.99 -12.32
N SER A 200 -1.87 5.91 -10.99
CA SER A 200 -2.11 7.08 -10.12
C SER A 200 -0.90 8.01 -9.91
N MET A 201 0.28 7.70 -10.44
CA MET A 201 1.48 8.54 -10.26
C MET A 201 1.79 9.49 -11.43
N TYR A 202 1.09 9.37 -12.57
CA TYR A 202 1.42 10.14 -13.78
C TYR A 202 0.40 11.21 -14.18
N THR A 203 -0.71 11.41 -13.45
CA THR A 203 -1.78 12.31 -13.91
C THR A 203 -1.84 13.69 -13.24
N ASP A 204 -1.02 13.96 -12.22
CA ASP A 204 -1.06 15.28 -11.53
C ASP A 204 -0.06 16.31 -12.08
N SER A 205 0.83 15.93 -12.99
CA SER A 205 1.88 16.83 -13.51
C SER A 205 1.53 17.51 -14.84
N MET A 206 0.32 17.32 -15.39
CA MET A 206 -0.06 17.92 -16.69
C MET A 206 -1.28 18.84 -16.65
N SER A 207 -1.91 19.07 -15.49
CA SER A 207 -3.08 19.95 -15.38
C SER A 207 -2.74 21.43 -15.15
N SER A 208 -1.48 21.78 -14.89
CA SER A 208 -1.06 23.17 -14.61
C SER A 208 -0.52 23.94 -15.84
N ALA A 209 -0.28 23.27 -16.98
CA ALA A 209 0.34 23.91 -18.15
C ALA A 209 -0.65 24.45 -19.21
N ALA A 210 -1.97 24.26 -19.05
CA ALA A 210 -2.97 24.59 -20.08
C ALA A 210 -3.70 25.94 -19.88
N ARG A 211 -3.16 26.88 -19.09
CA ARG A 211 -3.79 28.19 -18.83
C ARG A 211 -2.96 29.42 -19.22
N SER A 212 -1.95 29.28 -20.06
CA SER A 212 -1.22 30.44 -20.59
C SER A 212 -1.08 30.37 -22.12
N GLY A 213 -1.61 31.39 -22.80
CA GLY A 213 -1.06 31.84 -24.08
C GLY A 213 -1.81 31.47 -25.34
N ILE A 214 -2.89 32.20 -25.65
CA ILE A 214 -3.26 32.48 -27.05
C ILE A 214 -2.18 33.41 -27.63
N ARG A 215 -1.50 33.01 -28.71
CA ARG A 215 -1.10 33.85 -29.86
C ARG A 215 -0.37 33.05 -30.95
N SER A 216 -1.11 32.77 -32.03
CA SER A 216 -0.73 32.86 -33.45
C SER A 216 0.77 32.91 -33.81
N ARG A 217 1.24 31.94 -34.61
CA ARG A 217 1.79 32.17 -35.97
C ARG A 217 2.17 30.88 -36.70
N THR A 218 1.78 30.84 -37.97
CA THR A 218 2.14 29.96 -39.09
C THR A 218 3.65 29.88 -39.35
N ASP A 219 4.17 28.71 -39.71
CA ASP A 219 4.90 28.52 -40.98
C ASP A 219 5.11 27.03 -41.30
N ASP A 220 4.98 26.71 -42.58
CA ASP A 220 5.20 25.42 -43.24
C ASP A 220 6.69 25.05 -43.28
N SER A 221 7.00 23.75 -43.26
CA SER A 221 7.95 23.12 -44.21
C SER A 221 8.08 21.62 -43.99
N ASP A 222 7.63 20.87 -45.01
CA ASP A 222 8.06 19.51 -45.35
C ASP A 222 9.59 19.41 -45.43
N LEU A 223 10.19 18.28 -45.01
CA LEU A 223 11.36 17.67 -45.68
C LEU A 223 11.53 16.19 -45.28
N ASP A 224 11.57 15.35 -46.31
CA ASP A 224 11.90 13.92 -46.35
C ASP A 224 13.40 13.59 -46.10
N ASP A 225 13.66 12.29 -45.90
CA ASP A 225 14.89 11.50 -46.15
C ASP A 225 16.12 11.65 -45.22
N ASP A 226 16.44 10.56 -44.49
CA ASP A 226 17.51 9.58 -44.83
C ASP A 226 17.40 8.31 -43.95
#